data_AF-A0A3D1JQ00-F1
#
_entry.id   AF-A0A3D1JQ00-F1
#
_cell.length_a   1.000
_cell.length_b   1.000
_cell.length_c   1.000
_cell.angle_alpha   90.00
_cell.angle_beta   90.00
_cell.angle_gamma   90.00
#
_symmetry.space_group_name_H-M   'P 1'
#
loop_
_entity.id
_entity.type
_entity.pdbx_description
1 polymer ?
#
loop_
_entity_poly.entity_id
_entity_poly.type
_entity_poly.pdbx_seq_one_letter_code
_entity_poly.pdbx_strand_id
1 'polypeptide(L)'
;MREQAWVLQFRIPSDQHALAVGQSVKVIATTRQTHKGAAVPQAAVVRGAGGDQAVWVHTGAEKFERRTVRAQALSADSTAVTSGIAAGERVVTQGASLLAQVR
;
A
#
# COMPACT_ATOMS: atom_id res chain seq x y z
N MET A 1 -10.94 -3.30 -26.63
CA MET A 1 -10.59 -2.02 -25.98
C MET A 1 -9.16 -1.69 -26.40
N ARG A 2 -8.91 -0.56 -27.07
CA ARG A 2 -7.55 -0.18 -27.49
C ARG A 2 -6.94 0.60 -26.33
N GLU A 3 -6.04 0.00 -25.57
CA GLU A 3 -5.27 0.68 -24.54
C GLU A 3 -4.42 1.76 -25.21
N GLN A 4 -4.79 3.02 -25.02
CA GLN A 4 -3.98 4.14 -25.47
C GLN A 4 -2.96 4.42 -24.37
N ALA A 5 -1.67 4.25 -24.66
CA ALA A 5 -0.59 4.65 -23.77
C ALA A 5 -0.22 6.12 -24.03
N TRP A 6 0.01 6.88 -22.96
CA TRP A 6 0.65 8.19 -23.08
C TRP A 6 2.16 8.03 -23.02
N VAL A 7 2.86 8.66 -23.97
CA VAL A 7 4.32 8.69 -24.01
C VAL A 7 4.79 9.86 -23.15
N LEU A 8 5.57 9.57 -22.11
CA LEU A 8 6.25 10.58 -21.30
C LEU A 8 7.74 10.55 -21.60
N GLN A 9 8.34 11.73 -21.81
CA GLN A 9 9.78 11.88 -21.99
C GLN A 9 10.41 12.45 -20.72
N PHE A 10 11.53 11.87 -20.29
CA PHE A 10 12.27 12.28 -19.11
C PHE A 10 13.69 12.72 -19.51
N ARG A 11 14.19 13.77 -18.87
CA ARG A 11 15.57 14.26 -19.05
C ARG A 11 16.31 14.15 -17.72
N ILE A 12 17.55 13.67 -17.78
CA ILE A 12 18.47 13.66 -16.64
C ILE A 12 19.41 14.85 -16.82
N PRO A 13 19.37 15.87 -15.95
CA PRO A 13 20.08 17.13 -16.16
C PRO A 13 21.60 17.06 -15.89
N SER A 14 22.15 15.94 -15.43
CA SER A 14 23.59 15.77 -15.15
C SER A 14 24.21 14.59 -15.89
N ASP A 15 25.38 14.83 -16.45
CA ASP A 15 26.35 13.90 -17.02
C ASP A 15 27.19 13.15 -15.98
N GLN A 16 26.96 13.41 -14.68
CA GLN A 16 27.62 12.72 -13.57
C GLN A 16 27.29 11.22 -13.46
N HIS A 17 26.24 10.76 -14.15
CA HIS A 17 25.86 9.36 -14.21
C HIS A 17 25.88 8.90 -15.67
N ALA A 18 26.85 8.06 -16.03
CA ALA A 18 26.89 7.42 -17.33
C ALA A 18 25.74 6.41 -17.43
N LEU A 19 24.76 6.68 -18.29
CA LEU A 19 23.74 5.73 -18.67
C LEU A 19 24.08 5.12 -20.02
N ALA A 20 24.01 3.79 -20.11
CA ALA A 20 24.18 3.10 -21.38
C ALA A 20 22.88 3.15 -22.21
N VAL A 21 23.02 3.19 -23.54
CA VAL A 21 21.88 3.03 -24.45
C VAL A 21 21.23 1.67 -24.19
N GLY A 22 19.91 1.65 -24.03
CA GLY A 22 19.14 0.44 -23.73
C GLY A 22 19.10 0.05 -22.24
N GLN A 23 19.75 0.81 -21.35
CA GLN A 23 19.64 0.59 -19.91
C GLN A 23 18.24 0.94 -19.40
N SER A 24 17.56 -0.05 -18.81
CA SER A 24 16.28 0.17 -18.12
C SER A 24 16.47 1.04 -16.87
N VAL A 25 15.59 2.01 -16.68
CA VAL A 25 15.57 2.91 -15.51
C VAL A 25 14.23 2.86 -14.81
N LYS A 26 14.22 3.02 -13.48
CA LYS A 26 12.99 3.16 -12.69
C LYS A 26 12.68 4.64 -12.48
N VAL A 27 11.54 5.09 -12.98
CA VAL A 27 11.04 6.45 -12.72
C VAL A 27 10.10 6.41 -11.52
N ILE A 28 10.37 7.23 -10.51
CA ILE A 28 9.49 7.44 -9.35
C ILE A 28 8.89 8.83 -9.49
N ALA A 29 7.57 8.91 -9.69
CA ALA A 29 6.82 10.16 -9.77
C ALA A 29 5.88 10.27 -8.56
N THR A 30 5.98 11.36 -7.82
CA THR A 30 5.11 11.64 -6.67
C THR A 30 4.14 12.75 -7.03
N THR A 31 2.84 12.53 -6.83
CA THR A 31 1.82 13.56 -7.03
C THR A 31 1.49 14.23 -5.69
N ARG A 32 0.85 15.40 -5.74
CA ARG A 32 0.36 16.11 -4.53
C ARG A 32 -1.01 15.62 -4.06
N GLN A 33 -1.55 14.57 -4.68
CA GLN A 33 -2.89 14.09 -4.38
C GLN A 33 -2.90 13.42 -3.00
N THR A 34 -3.79 13.90 -2.13
CA THR A 34 -3.97 13.34 -0.78
C THR A 34 -5.31 12.63 -0.69
N HIS A 35 -5.33 11.45 -0.07
CA HIS A 35 -6.56 10.72 0.23
C HIS A 35 -6.82 10.75 1.73
N LYS A 36 -8.08 10.92 2.13
CA LYS A 36 -8.47 10.73 3.53
C LYS A 36 -8.38 9.24 3.88
N GLY A 37 -7.72 8.93 4.99
CA GLY A 37 -7.55 7.57 5.50
C GLY A 37 -6.23 7.41 6.25
N ALA A 38 -6.01 6.22 6.81
CA ALA A 38 -4.73 5.86 7.42
C ALA A 38 -3.83 5.18 6.40
N ALA A 39 -2.63 5.71 6.20
CA ALA A 39 -1.61 5.04 5.40
C ALA A 39 -0.99 3.89 6.21
N VAL A 40 -1.05 2.67 5.68
CA VAL A 40 -0.46 1.47 6.28
C VAL A 40 0.37 0.71 5.24
N PRO A 41 1.36 -0.09 5.64
CA PRO A 41 2.04 -1.01 4.72
C PRO A 41 1.05 -1.98 4.08
N GLN A 42 1.28 -2.37 2.82
CA GLN A 42 0.40 -3.31 2.12
C GLN A 42 0.23 -4.63 2.89
N ALA A 43 1.28 -5.09 3.58
CA ALA A 43 1.28 -6.30 4.40
C ALA A 43 0.31 -6.24 5.61
N ALA A 44 -0.15 -5.06 6.01
CA ALA A 44 -1.12 -4.89 7.09
C ALA A 44 -2.54 -5.31 6.69
N VAL A 45 -2.86 -5.28 5.39
CA VAL A 45 -4.18 -5.61 4.86
C VAL A 45 -4.21 -7.07 4.42
N VAL A 46 -5.01 -7.88 5.10
CA VAL A 46 -5.25 -9.27 4.74
C VAL A 46 -6.52 -9.39 3.90
N ARG A 47 -6.57 -10.36 2.98
CA ARG A 47 -7.77 -10.67 2.20
C ARG A 47 -8.40 -11.97 2.70
N GLY A 48 -9.71 -11.96 2.92
CA GLY A 48 -10.48 -13.17 3.20
C GLY A 48 -10.76 -13.99 1.94
N ALA A 49 -11.29 -15.20 2.14
CA ALA A 49 -11.66 -16.09 1.03
C ALA A 49 -12.70 -15.48 0.08
N GLY A 50 -13.59 -14.61 0.58
CA GLY A 50 -14.56 -13.86 -0.22
C GLY A 50 -14.01 -12.60 -0.90
N GLY A 51 -12.72 -12.32 -0.79
CA GLY A 51 -12.10 -11.11 -1.35
C GLY A 51 -12.17 -9.88 -0.45
N ASP A 52 -12.91 -9.95 0.66
CA ASP A 52 -13.01 -8.86 1.64
C ASP A 52 -11.65 -8.51 2.24
N GLN A 53 -11.39 -7.21 2.37
CA GLN A 53 -10.19 -6.68 3.00
C GLN A 53 -10.40 -6.53 4.51
N ALA A 54 -9.39 -6.92 5.29
CA ALA A 54 -9.41 -6.78 6.73
C ALA A 54 -8.03 -6.37 7.26
N VAL A 55 -8.02 -5.81 8.47
CA VAL A 55 -6.80 -5.54 9.25
C VAL A 55 -6.95 -6.17 10.63
N TRP A 56 -5.82 -6.37 11.31
CA TRP A 56 -5.81 -6.76 12.72
C TRP A 56 -5.54 -5.53 13.58
N VAL A 57 -6.48 -5.20 14.47
CA VAL A 57 -6.38 -4.08 15.41
C VAL A 57 -5.97 -4.61 16.76
N HIS A 58 -4.92 -4.04 17.35
CA HIS A 58 -4.50 -4.37 18.71
C HIS A 58 -5.42 -3.67 19.72
N THR A 59 -6.31 -4.43 20.34
CA THR A 59 -7.34 -3.94 21.27
C THR A 59 -6.97 -4.09 22.74
N GLY A 60 -5.91 -4.85 23.04
CA GLY A 60 -5.40 -5.02 24.41
C GLY A 60 -4.17 -5.93 24.42
N ALA A 61 -3.63 -6.20 25.61
CA ALA A 61 -2.46 -7.07 25.77
C ALA A 61 -2.72 -8.43 25.08
N GLU A 62 -1.90 -8.73 24.05
CA GLU A 62 -1.98 -9.94 23.24
C GLU A 62 -3.33 -10.17 22.54
N LYS A 63 -4.18 -9.14 22.48
CA LYS A 63 -5.51 -9.21 21.88
C LYS A 63 -5.53 -8.44 20.58
N PHE A 64 -5.84 -9.17 19.51
CA PHE A 64 -5.97 -8.64 18.17
C PHE A 64 -7.33 -8.99 17.61
N GLU A 65 -8.06 -7.99 17.16
CA GLU A 65 -9.37 -8.15 16.55
C GLU A 65 -9.26 -7.99 15.04
N ARG A 66 -9.80 -8.95 14.29
CA ARG A 66 -9.90 -8.83 12.84
C ARG A 66 -11.08 -7.94 12.51
N ARG A 67 -10.82 -6.86 11.78
CA ARG A 67 -11.84 -5.91 11.38
C ARG A 67 -11.86 -5.71 9.86
N THR A 68 -13.04 -5.81 9.28
CA THR A 68 -13.26 -5.53 7.86
C THR A 68 -13.05 -4.04 7.57
N VAL A 69 -12.32 -3.74 6.50
CA VAL A 69 -11.98 -2.38 6.10
C VAL A 69 -12.27 -2.15 4.63
N ARG A 70 -12.31 -0.87 4.23
CA ARG A 70 -12.11 -0.49 2.84
C ARG A 70 -10.70 0.06 2.71
N ALA A 71 -9.94 -0.46 1.76
CA ALA A 71 -8.57 -0.05 1.54
C ALA A 71 -8.26 0.08 0.04
N GLN A 72 -7.52 1.13 -0.33
CA GLN A 72 -7.13 1.40 -1.71
C GLN A 72 -5.62 1.62 -1.82
N ALA A 73 -5.03 1.26 -2.95
CA ALA A 73 -3.61 1.48 -3.20
C ALA A 73 -3.29 2.98 -3.08
N LEU A 74 -2.25 3.31 -2.30
CA LEU A 74 -1.78 4.68 -2.11
C LEU A 74 -0.44 4.91 -2.82
N SER A 75 0.43 3.92 -2.77
CA SER A 75 1.71 3.91 -3.50
C SER A 75 2.10 2.46 -3.81
N ALA A 76 3.31 2.25 -4.32
CA ALA A 76 3.85 0.90 -4.55
C ALA A 76 3.96 0.06 -3.26
N ASP A 77 4.19 0.72 -2.11
CA ASP A 77 4.53 0.03 -0.86
C ASP A 77 3.45 0.21 0.23
N SER A 78 2.51 1.14 0.01
CA SER A 78 1.51 1.55 1.00
C SER A 78 0.08 1.48 0.48
N THR A 79 -0.84 1.15 1.38
CA THR A 79 -2.29 1.16 1.15
C THR A 79 -2.93 2.19 2.08
N ALA A 80 -3.93 2.91 1.59
CA ALA A 80 -4.77 3.79 2.40
C ALA A 80 -6.01 3.02 2.89
N VAL A 81 -6.14 2.85 4.20
CA VAL A 81 -7.37 2.38 4.84
C VAL A 81 -8.32 3.56 4.98
N THR A 82 -9.43 3.53 4.24
CA THR A 82 -10.38 4.65 4.15
C THR A 82 -11.57 4.50 5.08
N SER A 83 -11.87 3.28 5.54
CA SER A 83 -12.92 3.03 6.53
C SER A 83 -12.66 1.75 7.31
N GLY A 84 -13.30 1.63 8.47
CA GLY A 84 -13.25 0.44 9.32
C GLY A 84 -12.22 0.52 10.45
N ILE A 85 -11.48 1.62 10.59
CA ILE A 85 -10.65 1.90 11.77
C ILE A 85 -10.87 3.34 12.23
N ALA A 86 -10.69 3.58 13.51
CA ALA A 86 -10.76 4.88 14.16
C ALA A 86 -9.36 5.48 14.37
N ALA A 87 -9.31 6.79 14.53
CA ALA A 87 -8.05 7.48 14.86
C ALA A 87 -7.51 7.01 16.22
N GLY A 88 -6.19 6.82 16.30
CA GLY A 88 -5.53 6.34 17.51
C GLY A 88 -5.48 4.81 17.67
N GLU A 89 -6.21 4.06 16.83
CA GLU A 89 -6.12 2.60 16.83
C GLU A 89 -4.78 2.12 16.25
N ARG A 90 -4.29 1.01 16.82
CA ARG A 90 -3.02 0.39 16.41
C ARG A 90 -3.30 -0.81 15.54
N VAL A 91 -2.73 -0.80 14.33
CA VAL A 91 -2.88 -1.87 13.35
C VAL A 91 -1.59 -2.69 13.27
N VAL A 92 -1.74 -4.02 13.14
CA VAL A 92 -0.61 -4.93 12.90
C VAL A 92 -0.08 -4.73 11.49
N THR A 93 1.19 -4.35 11.36
CA THR A 93 1.83 -4.07 10.07
C THR A 93 2.73 -5.19 9.56
N GLN A 94 3.10 -6.12 10.44
CA GLN A 94 3.96 -7.27 10.14
C GLN A 94 3.31 -8.52 10.72
N GLY A 95 3.34 -9.62 9.96
CA GLY A 95 2.73 -10.89 10.39
C GLY A 95 1.20 -10.89 10.44
N ALA A 96 0.52 -9.89 9.89
CA ALA A 96 -0.94 -9.81 9.87
C ALA A 96 -1.60 -11.04 9.21
N SER A 97 -0.96 -11.61 8.18
CA SER A 97 -1.41 -12.86 7.54
C SER A 97 -1.26 -14.09 8.43
N LEU A 98 -0.30 -14.11 9.36
CA LEU A 98 -0.07 -15.23 10.28
C LEU A 98 -1.14 -15.28 11.37
N LEU A 99 -1.63 -14.12 11.83
CA LEU A 99 -2.75 -14.05 12.77
C LEU A 99 -4.02 -14.69 12.21
N ALA A 100 -4.20 -14.70 10.89
CA ALA A 100 -5.31 -15.39 10.25
C ALA A 100 -5.19 -16.93 10.25
N GLN A 101 -4.02 -17.47 10.61
CA GLN A 101 -3.75 -18.92 10.60
C GLN A 101 -3.86 -19.55 12.00
N VAL A 102 -3.85 -18.75 13.06
CA VAL A 102 -4.01 -19.22 14.44
C VAL A 102 -5.47 -19.58 14.66
N ARG A 103 -5.75 -20.83 15.08
CA ARG A 103 -7.09 -21.34 15.43
C ARG A 103 -7.29 -21.34 16.93
#